data_AF-A0A0Q2Z1C9-F1
#
_entry.id   AF-A0A0Q2Z1C9-F1
#
_cell.length_a   1.000
_cell.length_b   1.000
_cell.length_c   1.000
_cell.angle_alpha   90.00
_cell.angle_beta   90.00
_cell.angle_gamma   90.00
#
_symmetry.space_group_name_H-M   'P 1'
#
loop_
_entity.id
_entity.type
_entity.pdbx_description
1 polymer ?
#
loop_
_entity_poly.entity_id
_entity_poly.type
_entity_poly.pdbx_seq_one_letter_code
_entity_poly.pdbx_strand_id
1 'polypeptide(L)' 'MDNTDLEIQIAHLTRLVEDLSDVVARQDKDLTIALRRIEMLMQREATREAESSGTVPLGDERPPHW' A
#
# COMPACT_ATOMS: atom_id res chain seq x y z
N MET A 1 11.48 -42.80 17.42
CA MET A 1 11.50 -42.13 16.10
C MET A 1 12.85 -42.45 15.51
N ASP A 2 12.87 -43.06 14.34
CA ASP A 2 14.12 -43.44 13.68
C ASP A 2 14.82 -42.19 13.14
N ASN A 3 16.14 -42.24 12.94
CA ASN A 3 16.91 -41.13 12.37
C ASN A 3 16.35 -40.75 10.98
N THR A 4 15.98 -41.75 10.19
CA THR A 4 15.35 -41.55 8.88
C THR A 4 14.02 -40.78 8.96
N ASP A 5 13.20 -40.99 10.00
CA ASP A 5 11.95 -40.24 10.16
C ASP A 5 12.22 -38.74 10.40
N LEU A 6 13.27 -38.44 11.19
CA LEU A 6 13.68 -37.06 11.47
C LEU A 6 14.26 -36.39 10.21
N GLU A 7 15.08 -37.10 9.43
CA GLU A 7 15.63 -36.60 8.17
C GLU A 7 14.52 -36.26 7.16
N ILE A 8 13.52 -37.14 7.03
CA ILE A 8 12.35 -36.91 6.17
C ILE A 8 11.59 -35.66 6.66
N GLN A 9 11.36 -35.55 7.97
CA GLN A 9 10.67 -34.38 8.53
C GLN A 9 11.45 -33.07 8.26
N ILE A 10 12.78 -33.09 8.43
CA ILE A 10 13.64 -31.94 8.13
C ILE A 10 13.57 -31.58 6.64
N ALA A 11 13.56 -32.55 5.74
CA ALA A 11 13.45 -32.30 4.30
C ALA A 11 12.11 -31.62 3.96
N HIS A 12 11.00 -32.09 4.53
CA HIS A 12 9.69 -31.46 4.34
C HIS A 12 9.63 -30.03 4.90
N LEU A 13 10.19 -29.80 6.09
CA LEU A 13 10.23 -28.48 6.69
C LEU A 13 11.12 -27.53 5.90
N THR A 14 12.26 -28.00 5.38
CA THR A 14 13.14 -27.19 4.52
C THR A 14 12.42 -26.75 3.26
N ARG A 15 11.75 -27.67 2.56
CA ARG A 15 10.93 -27.38 1.37
C ARG A 15 9.85 -26.33 1.68
N LEU A 16 9.18 -26.46 2.82
CA LEU A 16 8.13 -25.54 3.24
C LEU A 16 8.69 -24.14 3.51
N VAL A 17 9.86 -24.05 4.15
CA VAL A 17 10.55 -22.77 4.37
C VAL A 17 10.94 -22.10 3.06
N GLU A 18 11.45 -22.85 2.09
CA GLU A 18 11.75 -22.34 0.74
C GLU A 18 10.50 -21.79 0.05
N ASP A 19 9.42 -22.58 0.02
CA ASP A 19 8.16 -22.17 -0.60
C ASP A 19 7.57 -20.92 0.09
N LEU A 20 7.69 -20.81 1.42
CA LEU A 20 7.26 -19.63 2.17
C LEU A 20 8.14 -18.41 1.87
N SER A 21 9.45 -18.59 1.74
CA SER A 21 10.39 -17.52 1.38
C SER A 21 10.03 -16.91 0.02
N ASP A 22 9.68 -17.75 -0.96
CA ASP A 22 9.24 -17.28 -2.28
C ASP A 22 7.93 -16.48 -2.22
N VAL A 23 6.99 -16.88 -1.36
CA VAL A 23 5.73 -16.13 -1.14
C VAL A 23 6.02 -14.77 -0.50
N VAL A 24 6.85 -14.73 0.55
CA VAL A 24 7.21 -13.49 1.24
C VAL A 24 7.91 -12.52 0.28
N ALA A 25 8.86 -13.01 -0.53
CA ALA A 25 9.57 -12.18 -1.51
C ALA A 25 8.63 -11.59 -2.58
N ARG A 26 7.56 -12.29 -2.94
CA ARG A 26 6.52 -11.77 -3.85
C ARG A 26 5.66 -10.71 -3.17
N GLN A 27 5.22 -10.98 -1.94
CA GLN A 27 4.41 -10.05 -1.16
C GLN A 27 5.15 -8.74 -0.87
N ASP A 28 6.45 -8.79 -0.61
CA ASP A 28 7.29 -7.59 -0.42
C ASP A 28 7.28 -6.66 -1.65
N LYS A 29 7.38 -7.25 -2.85
CA LYS A 29 7.28 -6.51 -4.12
C LYS A 29 5.89 -5.89 -4.29
N ASP A 30 4.85 -6.65 -4.01
CA ASP A 30 3.46 -6.18 -4.13
C ASP A 30 3.17 -5.04 -3.14
N LEU A 31 3.65 -5.16 -1.90
CA LEU A 31 3.55 -4.12 -0.88
C LEU A 31 4.29 -2.85 -1.29
N THR A 32 5.51 -2.97 -1.84
CA THR A 32 6.27 -1.83 -2.34
C THR A 32 5.50 -1.07 -3.42
N ILE A 33 4.86 -1.79 -4.35
CA ILE A 33 4.04 -1.20 -5.40
C ILE A 33 2.78 -0.54 -4.81
N ALA A 34 2.11 -1.20 -3.87
CA ALA A 34 0.92 -0.68 -3.22
C ALA A 34 1.21 0.61 -2.44
N LEU A 35 2.29 0.63 -1.64
CA LEU A 35 2.73 1.79 -0.87
C LEU A 35 3.04 2.98 -1.79
N ARG A 36 3.76 2.76 -2.90
CA ARG A 36 4.02 3.82 -3.88
C ARG A 36 2.74 4.39 -4.49
N ARG A 37 1.74 3.54 -4.76
CA ARG A 37 0.43 4.00 -5.28
C ARG A 37 -0.33 4.81 -4.24
N ILE A 38 -0.31 4.38 -2.97
CA ILE A 38 -0.92 5.10 -1.85
C ILE A 38 -0.26 6.47 -1.70
N GLU A 39 1.07 6.56 -1.73
CA GLU A 39 1.80 7.82 -1.69
C GLU A 39 1.37 8.78 -2.82
N MET A 40 1.28 8.28 -4.06
CA MET A 40 0.80 9.09 -5.18
C MET A 40 -0.65 9.58 -4.98
N LEU A 41 -1.52 8.77 -4.39
CA LEU A 41 -2.89 9.16 -4.09
C LEU A 41 -2.93 10.23 -2.99
N MET A 42 -2.18 10.06 -1.90
CA MET A 42 -2.08 11.04 -0.82
C MET A 42 -1.54 12.38 -1.34
N GLN A 43 -0.52 12.37 -2.19
CA GLN A 43 0.01 13.59 -2.79
C GLN A 43 -1.04 14.33 -3.63
N ARG A 44 -1.85 13.60 -4.40
CA ARG A 44 -2.92 14.18 -5.21
C ARG A 44 -4.03 14.77 -4.36
N GLU A 45 -4.43 14.09 -3.28
CA GLU A 45 -5.44 14.61 -2.35
C GLU A 45 -4.94 15.88 -1.64
N ALA A 46 -3.68 15.91 -1.20
CA ALA A 46 -3.08 17.12 -0.64
C ALA A 46 -3.11 18.30 -1.63
N THR A 47 -2.84 18.05 -2.92
CA THR A 47 -2.96 19.08 -3.97
C THR A 47 -4.41 19.55 -4.15
N ARG A 48 -5.40 18.63 -4.18
CA ARG A 48 -6.82 19.00 -4.26
C ARG A 48 -7.28 19.83 -3.06
N GLU A 49 -6.88 19.45 -1.85
CA GLU A 49 -7.23 20.19 -0.63
C GLU A 49 -6.70 21.63 -0.70
N ALA A 50 -5.44 21.80 -1.12
CA ALA A 50 -4.83 23.12 -1.31
C ALA A 50 -5.57 23.94 -2.38
N GLU A 51 -5.92 23.36 -3.53
CA GLU A 51 -6.69 24.02 -4.59
C GLU A 51 -8.11 24.39 -4.14
N SER A 52 -8.78 23.51 -3.37
CA SER A 52 -10.13 23.76 -2.86
C SER A 52 -10.17 24.82 -1.75
N SER A 53 -9.10 24.95 -0.98
CA SER A 53 -8.97 25.99 0.06
C SER A 53 -8.86 27.41 -0.52
N GLY A 54 -8.58 27.54 -1.83
CA GLY A 54 -8.50 28.80 -2.56
C GLY A 54 -9.83 29.31 -3.13
N THR A 55 -10.90 28.50 -3.13
CA THR A 55 -12.22 28.92 -3.59
C THR A 55 -13.13 29.24 -2.42
N VAL A 56 -12.92 30.39 -1.78
CA VAL A 56 -14.02 31.06 -1.07
C VAL A 56 -15.01 31.48 -2.16
N PRO A 57 -16.28 31.04 -2.14
CA PRO A 57 -17.29 31.71 -2.94
C PRO A 57 -17.43 33.13 -2.36
N LEU A 58 -16.86 34.14 -3.03
CA LEU A 58 -17.35 35.52 -2.90
C LEU A 58 -18.76 35.54 -3.51
N GLY A 59 -19.71 34.93 -2.80
CA GLY A 59 -21.11 34.85 -3.17
C GLY A 59 -21.91 35.44 -2.03
N ASP A 60 -21.89 36.78 -1.91
CA ASP A 60 -23.02 37.54 -1.37
C ASP A 60 -22.84 39.08 -1.46
N GLU A 61 -22.06 39.61 -2.40
CA GLU A 61 -22.13 41.05 -2.69
C GLU A 61 -23.41 41.33 -3.50
N ARG A 62 -24.44 41.83 -2.80
CA ARG A 62 -25.65 42.39 -3.44
C ARG A 62 -25.21 43.43 -4.49
N PRO A 63 -25.57 43.26 -5.78
CA PRO A 63 -25.18 44.21 -6.81
C PRO A 63 -25.75 45.61 -6.49
N PRO A 64 -24.96 46.69 -6.68
CA PRO A 64 -25.41 48.04 -6.40
C PRO A 64 -26.59 48.36 -7.31
N HIS A 65 -27.70 48.77 -6.70
CA HIS A 65 -28.93 49.14 -7.39
C HIS A 65 -28.68 50.42 -8.18
N TRP A 66 -28.78 50.30 -9.51
CA TRP A 66 -28.96 51.42 -10.43
C TRP A 66 -30.34 51.28 -11.07
#